data_AF-A0A2I0J7Q4-F1
#
_entry.id   AF-A0A2I0J7Q4-F1
#
_cell.length_a   1.000
_cell.length_b   1.000
_cell.length_c   1.000
_cell.angle_alpha   90.00
_cell.angle_beta   90.00
_cell.angle_gamma   90.00
#
_symmetry.space_group_name_H-M   'P 1'
#
loop_
_entity.id
_entity.type
_entity.pdbx_description
1 polymer ?
#
loop_
_entity_poly.entity_id
_entity_poly.type
_entity_poly.pdbx_seq_one_letter_code
_entity_poly.pdbx_strand_id
1 'polypeptide(L)'
;MGANVTANCVHPGVVRTRLTREREGFITDLVFLLASKLLKTIPQAAATTCYAAVHPRLLNVSGKYFVDCNEATPSKQAMNLTEAARIWVFSDTVVSSKDPKAALENYLSSIN
;
A
#
# COMPACT_ATOMS: atom_id res chain seq x y z
N MET A 1 16.94 20.43 -5.60
CA MET A 1 17.18 19.49 -4.49
C MET A 1 17.04 18.08 -5.04
N GLY A 2 18.09 17.26 -5.01
CA GLY A 2 18.00 15.85 -5.36
C GLY A 2 18.36 15.02 -4.13
N ALA A 3 17.36 14.51 -3.42
CA ALA A 3 17.61 13.55 -2.35
C ALA A 3 17.96 12.20 -3.00
N ASN A 4 19.02 11.54 -2.53
CA ASN A 4 19.37 10.20 -2.98
C ASN A 4 18.42 9.17 -2.33
N VAL A 5 17.16 9.17 -2.77
CA VAL A 5 16.07 8.37 -2.20
C VAL A 5 15.34 7.63 -3.31
N THR A 6 15.08 6.36 -3.07
CA THR A 6 14.21 5.52 -3.91
C THR A 6 12.88 5.29 -3.19
N ALA A 7 11.78 5.26 -3.93
CA ALA A 7 10.45 4.94 -3.39
C ALA A 7 9.80 3.84 -4.23
N ASN A 8 9.44 2.73 -3.60
CA ASN A 8 8.81 1.57 -4.24
C ASN A 8 7.62 1.09 -3.41
N CYS A 9 6.69 0.39 -4.06
CA CYS A 9 5.53 -0.23 -3.43
C CYS A 9 5.69 -1.75 -3.36
N VAL A 10 5.12 -2.39 -2.34
CA VAL A 10 5.17 -3.85 -2.16
C VAL A 10 3.81 -4.41 -1.81
N HIS A 11 3.53 -5.62 -2.28
CA HIS A 11 2.42 -6.43 -1.81
C HIS A 11 2.95 -7.60 -0.98
N PRO A 12 2.60 -7.70 0.31
CA PRO A 12 3.09 -8.78 1.16
C PRO A 12 2.44 -10.13 0.80
N GLY A 13 1.34 -10.13 0.06
CA GLY A 13 0.48 -11.31 -0.15
C GLY A 13 -0.60 -11.40 0.93
N VAL A 14 -1.41 -12.46 0.88
CA VAL A 14 -2.46 -12.69 1.88
C VAL A 14 -1.83 -13.40 3.07
N VAL A 15 -1.87 -12.78 4.24
CA VAL A 15 -1.30 -13.33 5.48
C VAL A 15 -2.27 -13.09 6.63
N ARG A 16 -2.45 -14.10 7.49
CA ARG A 16 -3.30 -13.97 8.68
C ARG A 16 -2.59 -13.08 9.70
N THR A 17 -3.01 -11.82 9.76
CA THR A 17 -2.53 -10.79 10.69
C THR A 17 -3.70 -10.25 11.50
N ARG A 18 -3.41 -9.33 12.43
CA ARG A 18 -4.44 -8.65 13.23
C ARG A 18 -5.15 -7.49 12.51
N LEU A 19 -4.97 -7.34 11.20
CA LEU A 19 -5.66 -6.31 10.41
C LEU A 19 -7.19 -6.50 10.41
N THR A 20 -7.65 -7.74 10.46
CA THR A 20 -9.08 -8.08 10.51
C THR A 20 -9.58 -8.37 11.92
N ARG A 21 -8.90 -7.86 12.97
CA ARG A 21 -9.24 -8.19 14.37
C ARG A 21 -10.69 -7.87 14.75
N GLU A 22 -11.25 -6.79 14.21
CA GLU A 22 -12.64 -6.36 14.47
C GLU A 22 -13.67 -7.27 13.78
N ARG A 23 -13.20 -8.20 12.94
CA ARG A 23 -13.99 -9.24 12.28
C ARG A 23 -13.60 -10.63 12.76
N GLU A 24 -12.88 -10.76 13.88
CA GLU A 24 -12.55 -12.07 14.45
C GLU A 24 -13.84 -12.83 14.81
N GLY A 25 -13.82 -14.14 14.55
CA GLY A 25 -14.98 -15.00 14.77
C GLY A 25 -15.06 -16.13 13.74
N PHE A 26 -16.04 -17.01 13.95
CA PHE A 26 -16.19 -18.25 13.20
C PHE A 26 -16.16 -18.08 11.68
N ILE A 27 -16.80 -17.02 11.16
CA ILE A 27 -16.84 -16.75 9.71
C ILE A 27 -15.45 -16.43 9.17
N THR A 28 -14.71 -15.54 9.84
CA THR A 28 -13.34 -15.17 9.43
C THR A 28 -12.39 -16.35 9.55
N ASP A 29 -12.52 -17.16 10.59
CA ASP A 29 -11.73 -18.37 10.76
C ASP A 29 -12.03 -19.41 9.66
N LEU A 30 -13.30 -19.57 9.28
CA LEU A 30 -13.70 -20.44 8.17
C LEU A 30 -13.13 -19.93 6.84
N VAL A 31 -13.19 -18.61 6.59
CA VAL A 31 -12.58 -18.00 5.39
C VAL A 31 -11.07 -18.26 5.36
N PHE A 32 -10.35 -18.06 6.47
CA PHE A 32 -8.92 -18.34 6.54
C PHE A 32 -8.60 -19.84 6.42
N LEU A 33 -9.45 -20.72 6.94
CA LEU A 33 -9.31 -22.16 6.77
C LEU A 33 -9.45 -22.57 5.31
N LEU A 34 -10.49 -22.08 4.63
CA LEU A 34 -10.74 -22.33 3.21
C LEU A 34 -9.64 -21.73 2.32
N ALA A 35 -9.13 -20.55 2.68
CA ALA A 35 -8.05 -19.87 1.98
C ALA A 35 -6.65 -20.32 2.42
N SER A 36 -6.51 -21.28 3.33
CA SER A 36 -5.24 -21.62 4.00
C SER A 36 -4.10 -21.92 3.04
N LYS A 37 -4.37 -22.56 1.90
CA LYS A 37 -3.37 -22.85 0.85
C LYS A 37 -2.88 -21.61 0.10
N LEU A 38 -3.61 -20.50 0.17
CA LEU A 38 -3.25 -19.21 -0.40
C LEU A 38 -2.61 -18.27 0.64
N LEU A 39 -2.60 -18.66 1.92
CA LEU A 39 -2.02 -17.85 2.99
C LEU A 39 -0.52 -18.02 3.05
N LYS A 40 0.17 -16.91 3.11
CA LYS A 40 1.59 -16.85 3.43
C LYS A 40 1.81 -16.93 4.93
N THR A 41 2.95 -17.49 5.30
CA THR A 41 3.54 -17.32 6.62
C THR A 41 4.06 -15.89 6.82
N ILE A 42 4.28 -15.47 8.07
CA ILE A 42 4.84 -14.15 8.39
C ILE A 42 6.19 -13.90 7.67
N PRO A 43 7.17 -14.84 7.68
CA PRO A 43 8.42 -14.63 6.94
C PRO A 43 8.22 -14.48 5.43
N GLN A 44 7.34 -15.27 4.80
CA GLN A 44 7.03 -15.15 3.38
C GLN A 44 6.36 -13.81 3.04
N ALA A 45 5.52 -13.29 3.93
CA ALA A 45 4.87 -12.01 3.75
C ALA A 45 5.86 -10.83 3.89
N ALA A 46 6.82 -10.94 4.80
CA ALA A 46 7.88 -9.95 5.00
C ALA A 46 8.93 -9.96 3.89
N ALA A 47 9.12 -11.08 3.19
CA ALA A 47 10.17 -11.27 2.21
C ALA A 47 10.21 -10.17 1.14
N THR A 48 9.07 -9.82 0.53
CA THR A 48 9.02 -8.77 -0.51
C THR A 48 9.42 -7.40 0.03
N THR A 49 9.03 -7.05 1.26
CA THR A 49 9.41 -5.80 1.91
C THR A 49 10.91 -5.76 2.18
N CYS A 50 11.47 -6.83 2.74
CA CYS A 50 12.91 -6.92 2.98
C CYS A 50 13.68 -6.86 1.65
N TYR A 51 13.25 -7.60 0.63
CA TYR A 51 13.82 -7.57 -0.71
C TYR A 51 13.84 -6.15 -1.28
N ALA A 52 12.71 -5.45 -1.26
CA ALA A 52 12.57 -4.07 -1.73
C ALA A 52 13.48 -3.08 -1.00
N ALA A 53 13.70 -3.29 0.29
CA ALA A 53 14.45 -2.38 1.14
C ALA A 53 15.98 -2.56 1.07
N VAL A 54 16.48 -3.80 0.95
CA VAL A 54 17.91 -4.07 1.17
C VAL A 54 18.60 -4.84 0.05
N HIS A 55 17.88 -5.38 -0.93
CA HIS A 55 18.51 -6.25 -1.91
C HIS A 55 19.38 -5.45 -2.92
N PRO A 56 20.66 -5.79 -3.14
CA PRO A 56 21.56 -5.02 -4.01
C PRO A 56 21.08 -4.82 -5.45
N ARG A 57 20.33 -5.79 -6.00
CA ARG A 57 19.67 -5.66 -7.32
C ARG A 57 18.71 -4.47 -7.44
N LEU A 58 18.27 -3.89 -6.32
CA LEU A 58 17.36 -2.74 -6.30
C LEU A 58 18.06 -1.42 -5.97
N LEU A 59 19.40 -1.39 -5.97
CA LEU A 59 20.15 -0.14 -5.92
C LEU A 59 19.69 0.78 -7.06
N ASN A 60 19.27 2.00 -6.70
CA ASN A 60 18.74 3.02 -7.60
C ASN A 60 17.45 2.64 -8.36
N VAL A 61 16.76 1.57 -7.96
CA VAL A 61 15.45 1.22 -8.51
C VAL A 61 14.37 1.99 -7.74
N SER A 62 13.57 2.78 -8.46
CA SER A 62 12.51 3.61 -7.88
C SER A 62 11.25 3.57 -8.76
N GLY A 63 10.09 3.86 -8.16
CA GLY A 63 8.79 3.91 -8.85
C GLY A 63 8.24 2.53 -9.23
N LYS A 64 8.73 1.44 -8.63
CA LYS A 64 8.33 0.08 -8.96
C LYS A 64 7.36 -0.52 -7.94
N TYR A 65 6.62 -1.52 -8.38
CA TYR A 65 5.70 -2.30 -7.56
C TYR A 65 6.15 -3.76 -7.54
N PHE A 66 6.26 -4.36 -6.35
CA PHE A 66 6.77 -5.71 -6.19
C PHE A 66 5.75 -6.65 -5.54
N VAL A 67 5.65 -7.86 -6.08
CA VAL A 67 4.89 -8.99 -5.54
C VAL A 67 5.81 -10.20 -5.57
N ASP A 68 5.85 -10.97 -4.48
CA ASP A 68 6.71 -12.18 -4.39
C ASP A 68 8.17 -11.94 -4.78
N CYS A 69 8.76 -10.82 -4.34
CA CYS A 69 10.12 -10.38 -4.69
C CYS A 69 10.39 -10.17 -6.20
N ASN A 70 9.35 -10.02 -7.01
CA ASN A 70 9.44 -9.75 -8.45
C ASN A 70 8.70 -8.45 -8.80
N GLU A 71 9.18 -7.72 -9.80
CA GLU A 71 8.44 -6.55 -10.32
C GLU A 71 7.12 -7.03 -10.94
N ALA A 72 6.04 -6.31 -10.65
CA ALA A 72 4.70 -6.63 -11.14
C ALA A 72 4.01 -5.36 -11.67
N THR A 73 3.08 -5.55 -12.59
CA THR A 73 2.28 -4.44 -13.12
C THR A 73 1.11 -4.14 -12.16
N PRO A 74 0.99 -2.91 -11.63
CA PRO A 74 -0.15 -2.52 -10.81
C PRO A 74 -1.41 -2.30 -11.65
N SER A 75 -2.54 -1.99 -11.00
CA SER A 75 -3.80 -1.72 -11.72
C SER A 75 -3.71 -0.46 -12.60
N LYS A 76 -4.59 -0.36 -13.60
CA LYS A 76 -4.68 0.85 -14.46
C LYS A 76 -4.90 2.12 -13.64
N GLN A 77 -5.74 2.02 -12.61
CA GLN A 77 -6.04 3.13 -11.70
C GLN A 77 -4.80 3.56 -10.91
N ALA A 78 -4.00 2.61 -10.42
CA ALA A 78 -2.77 2.91 -9.69
C ALA A 78 -1.68 3.55 -10.56
N MET A 79 -1.77 3.42 -11.89
CA MET A 79 -0.87 4.07 -12.85
C MET A 79 -1.39 5.42 -13.37
N ASN A 80 -2.54 5.90 -12.90
CA ASN A 80 -3.10 7.18 -13.33
C ASN A 80 -2.39 8.35 -12.63
N LEU A 81 -1.48 9.01 -13.35
CA LEU A 81 -0.70 10.14 -12.82
C LEU A 81 -1.56 11.36 -12.48
N THR A 82 -2.68 11.57 -13.17
CA THR A 82 -3.62 12.67 -12.89
C THR A 82 -4.26 12.47 -11.52
N GLU A 83 -4.75 11.27 -11.24
CA GLU A 83 -5.34 10.95 -9.93
C GLU A 83 -4.27 10.94 -8.83
N ALA A 84 -3.06 10.46 -9.10
CA ALA A 84 -1.95 10.51 -8.14
C ALA A 84 -1.61 11.95 -7.73
N ALA A 85 -1.50 12.88 -8.70
CA ALA A 85 -1.25 14.29 -8.43
C ALA A 85 -2.40 14.95 -7.65
N ARG A 86 -3.65 14.62 -8.02
CA ARG A 86 -4.84 15.11 -7.33
C ARG A 86 -4.86 14.66 -5.86
N ILE A 87 -4.63 13.37 -5.60
CA ILE A 87 -4.59 12.80 -4.24
C ILE A 87 -3.44 13.38 -3.43
N TRP A 88 -2.28 13.66 -4.05
CA TRP A 88 -1.17 14.31 -3.38
C TRP A 88 -1.53 15.70 -2.86
N VAL A 89 -2.06 16.57 -3.73
CA VAL A 89 -2.48 17.94 -3.35
C VAL A 89 -3.55 17.91 -2.27
N PHE A 90 -4.52 17.00 -2.42
CA PHE A 90 -5.55 16.78 -1.41
C PHE A 90 -4.94 16.40 -0.05
N SER A 91 -4.05 15.41 -0.03
CA SER A 91 -3.42 14.90 1.21
C SER A 91 -2.59 15.99 1.88
N ASP A 92 -1.82 16.75 1.11
CA ASP A 92 -1.01 17.87 1.61
C ASP A 92 -1.88 18.97 2.24
N THR A 93 -3.00 19.30 1.59
CA THR A 93 -3.99 20.26 2.11
C THR A 93 -4.58 19.81 3.45
N VAL A 94 -4.99 18.54 3.53
CA VAL A 94 -5.60 17.98 4.75
C VAL A 94 -4.61 17.92 5.91
N VAL A 95 -3.38 17.44 5.66
CA VAL A 95 -2.35 17.27 6.69
C VAL A 95 -1.80 18.62 7.18
N SER A 96 -1.78 19.65 6.31
CA SER A 96 -1.33 21.00 6.68
C SER A 96 -2.40 21.85 7.37
N SER A 97 -3.67 21.40 7.38
CA SER A 97 -4.78 22.13 7.99
C SER A 97 -4.75 22.04 9.53
N LYS A 98 -5.13 23.14 10.19
CA LYS A 98 -5.41 23.15 11.65
C LYS A 98 -6.67 22.36 12.01
N ASP A 99 -7.57 22.19 11.05
CA ASP A 99 -8.75 21.32 11.13
C ASP A 99 -8.80 20.41 9.88
N PRO A 100 -8.22 19.20 9.97
CA PRO A 100 -8.19 18.25 8.86
C PRO A 100 -9.58 17.79 8.41
N LYS A 101 -10.57 17.76 9.31
CA LYS A 101 -11.92 17.30 9.00
C LYS A 101 -12.65 18.34 8.15
N ALA A 102 -12.61 19.61 8.55
CA ALA A 102 -13.16 20.70 7.75
C ALA A 102 -12.48 20.81 6.37
N ALA A 103 -11.16 20.60 6.31
CA ALA A 103 -10.43 20.60 5.05
C ALA A 103 -10.88 19.48 4.09
N LEU A 104 -11.11 18.27 4.62
CA LEU A 104 -11.68 17.16 3.86
C LEU A 104 -13.08 17.52 3.33
N GLU A 105 -13.97 18.02 4.18
CA GLU A 105 -15.34 18.37 3.81
C GLU A 105 -15.38 19.45 2.71
N ASN A 106 -14.57 20.50 2.86
CA ASN A 106 -14.43 21.55 1.84
C ASN A 106 -13.91 21.00 0.51
N TYR A 107 -12.89 20.15 0.53
CA TYR A 107 -12.38 19.54 -0.68
C TYR A 107 -13.43 18.67 -1.38
N LEU A 108 -14.14 17.81 -0.62
CA LEU A 108 -15.21 16.98 -1.16
C LEU A 108 -16.34 17.82 -1.77
N SER A 109 -16.64 18.99 -1.19
CA SER A 109 -17.63 19.92 -1.77
C SER A 109 -17.16 20.58 -3.07
N SER A 110 -15.85 20.72 -3.28
CA SER A 110 -15.28 21.37 -4.48
C SER A 110 -15.19 20.48 -5.71
N ILE A 111 -15.35 19.16 -5.53
CA ILE A 111 -15.23 18.15 -6.59
C ILE A 111 -16.57 17.52 -6.98
N ASN A 112 -17.66 17.93 -6.31
CA ASN A 112 -19.05 17.63 -6.67
C ASN A 112 -19.66 18.86 -7.36
#